data_AF-A0A367M102-F1
#
_entry.id   AF-A0A367M102-F1
#
_cell.length_a   1.000
_cell.length_b   1.000
_cell.length_c   1.000
_cell.angle_alpha   90.00
_cell.angle_beta   90.00
_cell.angle_gamma   90.00
#
_symmetry.space_group_name_H-M   'P 1'
#
loop_
_entity.id
_entity.type
_entity.pdbx_description
1 polymer ?
#
loop_
_entity_poly.entity_id
_entity_poly.type
_entity_poly.pdbx_seq_one_letter_code
_entity_poly.pdbx_strand_id
1 'polypeptide(L)'
;LEVLLPALAAEGLRDALAVRRPVLESGYVAVLASQPLHRLQLCLDVWPALLRTAQRHAVLDGLHGRVRKRLRRQWKTLRAELADTTYEHWHPLRLRIKRVRYGLEAYPHDCSIPGSLLAPLKAAQSALGDWHDLEQWLLRCQREPDLAPVREVWTARFELARERAGRALSTLQQALAEH
;
A
#
# COMPACT_ATOMS: atom_id res chain seq x y z
N LEU A 1 -4.80 -12.85 4.91
CA LEU A 1 -4.18 -14.19 5.02
C LEU A 1 -2.90 -14.28 4.20
N GLU A 2 -2.89 -13.74 2.98
CA GLU A 2 -1.73 -13.58 2.09
C GLU A 2 -0.38 -13.33 2.80
N VAL A 3 -0.31 -12.27 3.61
CA VAL A 3 0.93 -11.87 4.30
C VAL A 3 1.12 -12.54 5.66
N LEU A 4 0.04 -13.04 6.27
CA LEU A 4 0.10 -13.73 7.56
C LEU A 4 0.65 -15.14 7.43
N LEU A 5 0.28 -15.89 6.38
CA LEU A 5 0.73 -17.29 6.24
C LEU A 5 2.26 -17.39 6.12
N PRO A 6 2.96 -16.60 5.30
CA PRO A 6 4.43 -16.59 5.32
C PRO A 6 5.01 -16.25 6.69
N ALA A 7 4.41 -15.31 7.43
CA ALA A 7 4.86 -14.94 8.77
C ALA A 7 4.70 -16.10 9.76
N LEU A 8 3.56 -16.79 9.77
CA LEU A 8 3.33 -17.98 10.60
C LEU A 8 4.30 -19.12 10.24
N ALA A 9 4.66 -19.26 8.96
CA ALA A 9 5.65 -20.24 8.51
C ALA A 9 7.05 -19.91 9.03
N ALA A 10 7.43 -18.63 9.01
CA ALA A 10 8.71 -18.17 9.57
C ALA A 10 8.82 -18.43 11.09
N GLU A 11 7.70 -18.39 11.81
CA GLU A 11 7.65 -18.74 13.24
C GLU A 11 7.45 -20.25 13.52
N GLY A 12 7.30 -21.08 12.47
CA GLY A 12 7.13 -22.53 12.63
C GLY A 12 5.76 -22.99 13.11
N LEU A 13 4.72 -22.14 13.07
CA LEU A 13 3.36 -22.48 13.54
C LEU A 13 2.59 -23.32 12.50
N ARG A 14 2.97 -24.59 12.35
CA ARG A 14 2.41 -25.52 11.36
C ARG A 14 0.90 -25.72 11.51
N ASP A 15 0.39 -25.83 12.72
CA ASP A 15 -1.05 -26.06 12.96
C ASP A 15 -1.88 -24.83 12.58
N ALA A 16 -1.41 -23.62 12.96
CA ALA A 16 -2.07 -22.37 12.59
C ALA A 16 -2.09 -22.15 11.06
N LEU A 17 -1.04 -22.61 10.36
CA LEU A 17 -1.01 -22.63 8.90
C LEU A 17 -2.05 -23.58 8.31
N ALA A 18 -2.13 -24.81 8.84
CA ALA A 18 -3.03 -25.85 8.34
C ALA A 18 -4.50 -25.42 8.41
N VAL A 19 -4.88 -24.68 9.45
CA VAL A 19 -6.24 -24.11 9.59
C VAL A 19 -6.53 -23.04 8.53
N ARG A 20 -5.55 -22.18 8.22
CA ARG A 20 -5.77 -20.95 7.44
C ARG A 20 -5.47 -21.10 5.94
N ARG A 21 -4.63 -22.07 5.54
CA ARG A 21 -4.26 -22.31 4.14
C ARG A 21 -5.48 -22.63 3.26
N PRO A 22 -6.36 -23.59 3.63
CA PRO A 22 -7.51 -23.93 2.78
C PRO A 22 -8.51 -22.78 2.65
N VAL A 23 -8.64 -21.95 3.69
CA VAL A 23 -9.48 -20.75 3.66
C VAL A 23 -8.96 -19.73 2.64
N LEU A 24 -7.64 -19.54 2.55
CA LEU A 24 -7.07 -18.66 1.55
C LEU A 24 -7.27 -19.20 0.13
N GLU A 25 -6.99 -20.49 -0.07
CA GLU A 25 -7.09 -21.14 -1.39
C GLU A 25 -8.54 -21.17 -1.90
N SER A 26 -9.50 -21.57 -1.05
CA SER A 26 -10.92 -21.50 -1.39
C SER A 26 -11.40 -20.07 -1.65
N GLY A 27 -10.86 -19.09 -0.92
CA GLY A 27 -11.10 -17.68 -1.17
C GLY A 27 -10.66 -17.25 -2.58
N TYR A 28 -9.48 -17.66 -3.04
CA TYR A 28 -9.05 -17.38 -4.42
C TYR A 28 -9.97 -18.03 -5.45
N VAL A 29 -10.32 -19.31 -5.25
CA VAL A 29 -11.24 -20.01 -6.17
C VAL A 29 -12.58 -19.28 -6.24
N ALA A 30 -13.12 -18.85 -5.11
CA ALA A 30 -14.38 -18.09 -5.04
C ALA A 30 -14.27 -16.75 -5.77
N VAL A 31 -13.18 -16.00 -5.59
CA VAL A 31 -12.95 -14.73 -6.28
C VAL A 31 -12.80 -14.93 -7.79
N LEU A 32 -12.05 -15.95 -8.22
CA LEU A 32 -11.84 -16.29 -9.63
C LEU A 32 -13.14 -16.70 -10.32
N ALA A 33 -14.02 -17.42 -9.62
CA ALA A 33 -15.35 -17.79 -10.10
C ALA A 33 -16.38 -16.64 -9.99
N SER A 34 -16.02 -15.50 -9.40
CA SER A 34 -16.99 -14.46 -9.07
C SER A 34 -17.41 -13.63 -10.30
N GLN A 35 -18.72 -13.39 -10.42
CA GLN A 35 -19.26 -12.51 -11.46
C GLN A 35 -18.70 -11.08 -11.41
N PRO A 36 -18.46 -10.46 -10.24
CA PRO A 36 -17.84 -9.14 -10.18
C PRO A 36 -16.45 -9.09 -10.83
N LEU A 37 -15.60 -10.11 -10.60
CA LEU A 37 -14.28 -10.17 -11.24
C LEU A 37 -14.40 -10.30 -12.76
N HIS A 38 -15.29 -11.18 -13.23
CA HIS A 38 -15.51 -11.35 -14.66
C HIS A 38 -16.00 -10.05 -15.33
N ARG A 39 -16.93 -9.33 -14.71
CA ARG A 39 -17.39 -8.02 -15.22
C ARG A 39 -16.26 -6.99 -15.27
N LEU A 40 -15.40 -6.97 -14.25
CA LEU A 40 -14.24 -6.08 -14.23
C LEU A 40 -13.27 -6.40 -15.39
N GLN A 41 -13.00 -7.68 -15.64
CA GLN A 41 -12.13 -8.12 -16.75
C GLN A 41 -12.69 -7.66 -18.10
N LEU A 42 -13.99 -7.88 -18.36
CA LEU A 42 -14.64 -7.40 -19.59
C LEU A 42 -14.51 -5.87 -19.77
N CYS A 43 -14.69 -5.10 -18.69
CA CYS A 43 -14.48 -3.66 -18.74
C CYS A 43 -13.03 -3.29 -19.08
N LEU A 44 -12.05 -4.01 -18.52
CA LEU A 44 -10.63 -3.79 -18.79
C LEU A 44 -10.22 -4.19 -20.22
N ASP A 45 -10.83 -5.22 -20.80
CA ASP A 45 -10.57 -5.67 -22.17
C ASP A 45 -11.04 -4.65 -23.21
N VAL A 46 -12.19 -4.02 -22.95
CA VAL A 46 -12.79 -3.04 -23.87
C VAL A 46 -12.18 -1.64 -23.68
N TRP A 47 -11.64 -1.34 -22.50
CA TRP A 47 -11.11 -0.03 -22.13
C TRP A 47 -10.10 0.56 -23.13
N PRO A 48 -9.08 -0.16 -23.65
CA PRO A 48 -8.13 0.39 -24.62
C PRO A 48 -8.79 0.88 -25.91
N ALA A 49 -9.80 0.17 -26.41
CA ALA A 49 -10.52 0.56 -27.62
C ALA A 49 -11.36 1.82 -27.38
N LEU A 50 -12.02 1.92 -26.23
CA LEU A 50 -12.76 3.12 -25.82
C LEU A 50 -11.83 4.32 -25.68
N LEU A 51 -10.66 4.15 -25.07
CA LEU A 51 -9.69 5.22 -24.89
C LEU A 51 -9.18 5.76 -26.24
N ARG A 52 -8.84 4.88 -27.19
CA ARG A 52 -8.44 5.27 -28.55
C ARG A 52 -9.55 6.03 -29.28
N THR A 53 -10.79 5.59 -29.14
CA THR A 53 -11.94 6.29 -29.74
C THR A 53 -12.13 7.68 -29.11
N ALA A 54 -12.10 7.79 -27.78
CA ALA A 54 -12.17 9.06 -27.07
C ALA A 54 -11.04 10.03 -27.51
N GLN A 55 -9.83 9.52 -27.73
CA GLN A 55 -8.72 10.31 -28.24
C GLN A 55 -8.97 10.83 -29.67
N ARG A 56 -9.48 9.98 -30.58
CA ARG A 56 -9.82 10.40 -31.96
C ARG A 56 -10.88 11.49 -32.01
N HIS A 57 -11.79 11.51 -31.05
CA HIS A 57 -12.84 12.52 -30.93
C HIS A 57 -12.45 13.70 -30.01
N ALA A 58 -11.16 13.88 -29.70
CA ALA A 58 -10.65 14.97 -28.87
C ALA A 58 -11.26 15.06 -27.45
N VAL A 59 -11.93 14.00 -26.98
CA VAL A 59 -12.54 13.96 -25.64
C VAL A 59 -11.47 13.95 -24.54
N LEU A 60 -10.27 13.47 -24.86
CA LEU A 60 -9.13 13.43 -23.94
C LEU A 60 -8.33 14.74 -23.89
N ASP A 61 -8.75 15.77 -24.61
CA ASP A 61 -8.06 17.06 -24.60
C ASP A 61 -7.95 17.62 -23.17
N GLY A 62 -6.75 18.11 -22.85
CA GLY A 62 -6.40 18.59 -21.52
C GLY A 62 -6.24 17.51 -20.44
N LEU A 63 -6.30 16.21 -20.78
CA LEU A 63 -6.13 15.11 -19.80
C LEU A 63 -4.82 15.23 -19.03
N HIS A 64 -3.68 15.45 -19.70
CA HIS A 64 -2.39 15.64 -19.04
C HIS A 64 -2.41 16.83 -18.07
N GLY A 65 -3.07 17.94 -18.44
CA GLY A 65 -3.27 19.07 -17.53
C GLY A 65 -4.06 18.68 -16.26
N ARG A 66 -5.11 17.87 -16.41
CA ARG A 66 -5.87 17.31 -15.27
C ARG A 66 -5.02 16.37 -14.41
N VAL A 67 -4.21 15.52 -15.05
CA VAL A 67 -3.25 14.61 -14.36
C VAL A 67 -2.26 15.43 -13.54
N ARG A 68 -1.57 16.41 -14.14
CA ARG A 68 -0.64 17.31 -13.44
C ARG A 68 -1.29 17.99 -12.24
N LYS A 69 -2.51 18.51 -12.40
CA LYS A 69 -3.28 19.13 -11.31
C LYS A 69 -3.57 18.14 -10.17
N ARG A 70 -3.90 16.88 -10.50
CA ARG A 70 -4.15 15.83 -9.52
C ARG A 70 -2.86 15.43 -8.78
N LEU A 71 -1.76 15.22 -9.50
CA LEU A 71 -0.46 14.87 -8.92
C LEU A 71 0.03 15.96 -7.96
N ARG A 72 -0.04 17.24 -8.37
CA ARG A 72 0.32 18.37 -7.51
C ARG A 72 -0.53 18.44 -6.23
N ARG A 73 -1.83 18.14 -6.32
CA ARG A 73 -2.70 18.08 -5.13
C ARG A 73 -2.29 16.93 -4.20
N GLN A 74 -2.07 15.73 -4.74
CA GLN A 74 -1.63 14.58 -3.94
C GLN A 74 -0.30 14.87 -3.25
N TRP A 75 0.63 15.53 -3.94
CA TRP A 75 1.90 15.97 -3.38
C TRP A 75 1.72 16.96 -2.23
N LYS A 76 0.94 18.03 -2.43
CA LYS A 76 0.67 19.02 -1.38
C LYS A 76 0.00 18.37 -0.16
N THR A 77 -0.94 17.45 -0.38
CA THR A 77 -1.58 16.70 0.70
C THR A 77 -0.57 15.84 1.45
N LEU A 78 0.33 15.14 0.76
CA LEU A 78 1.37 14.35 1.41
C LEU A 78 2.27 15.22 2.30
N ARG A 79 2.71 16.40 1.81
CA ARG A 79 3.50 17.35 2.60
C ARG A 79 2.79 17.79 3.87
N ALA A 80 1.49 18.06 3.78
CA ALA A 80 0.69 18.46 4.93
C ALA A 80 0.49 17.31 5.93
N GLU A 81 0.16 16.10 5.44
CA GLU A 81 -0.05 14.92 6.27
C GLU A 81 1.26 14.44 6.94
N LEU A 82 2.43 14.65 6.32
CA LEU A 82 3.73 14.32 6.91
C LEU A 82 4.14 15.22 8.08
N ALA A 83 3.51 16.39 8.25
CA ALA A 83 3.76 17.24 9.41
C ALA A 83 3.14 16.68 10.70
N ASP A 84 2.15 15.79 10.56
CA ASP A 84 1.53 15.08 11.66
C ASP A 84 2.29 13.78 11.94
N THR A 85 2.87 13.68 13.13
CA THR A 85 3.69 12.54 13.56
C THR A 85 2.91 11.53 14.39
N THR A 86 1.62 11.77 14.64
CA THR A 86 0.80 10.90 15.48
C THR A 86 0.55 9.54 14.83
N TYR A 87 0.55 8.51 15.67
CA TYR A 87 0.52 7.11 15.25
C TYR A 87 -0.78 6.73 14.49
N GLU A 88 -1.91 7.31 14.88
CA GLU A 88 -3.23 7.08 14.27
C GLU A 88 -3.25 7.45 12.77
N HIS A 89 -2.37 8.36 12.36
CA HIS A 89 -2.29 8.88 11.01
C HIS A 89 -1.32 8.08 10.11
N TRP A 90 -0.54 7.15 10.66
CA TRP A 90 0.48 6.40 9.92
C TRP A 90 -0.12 5.46 8.86
N HIS A 91 -1.25 4.80 9.16
CA HIS A 91 -1.92 3.95 8.18
C HIS A 91 -2.51 4.75 7.00
N PRO A 92 -3.30 5.83 7.21
CA PRO A 92 -3.71 6.72 6.12
C PRO A 92 -2.53 7.31 5.32
N LEU A 93 -1.47 7.72 6.02
CA LEU A 93 -0.26 8.28 5.42
C LEU A 93 0.44 7.28 4.49
N ARG A 94 0.49 5.98 4.85
CA ARG A 94 1.01 4.92 3.98
C ARG A 94 0.28 4.88 2.63
N LEU A 95 -1.05 5.00 2.64
CA LEU A 95 -1.85 5.03 1.41
C LEU A 95 -1.57 6.31 0.60
N ARG A 96 -1.33 7.43 1.26
CA ARG A 96 -0.93 8.68 0.60
C ARG A 96 0.42 8.55 -0.10
N ILE A 97 1.43 8.04 0.60
CA ILE A 97 2.77 7.78 0.06
C ILE A 97 2.66 6.86 -1.16
N LYS A 98 1.90 5.76 -1.06
CA LYS A 98 1.67 4.83 -2.18
C LYS A 98 1.07 5.53 -3.41
N ARG A 99 0.07 6.40 -3.21
CA ARG A 99 -0.56 7.16 -4.31
C ARG A 99 0.42 8.13 -4.98
N VAL A 100 1.23 8.85 -4.19
CA VAL A 100 2.24 9.77 -4.72
C VAL A 100 3.32 9.00 -5.48
N ARG A 101 3.81 7.89 -4.92
CA ARG A 101 4.80 7.02 -5.58
C ARG A 101 4.30 6.51 -6.94
N TYR A 102 3.08 5.98 -7.00
CA TYR A 102 2.51 5.51 -8.26
C TYR A 102 2.31 6.63 -9.27
N GLY A 103 1.95 7.84 -8.81
CA GLY A 103 1.90 9.02 -9.67
C GLY A 103 3.25 9.35 -10.30
N LEU A 104 4.31 9.30 -9.50
CA LEU A 104 5.68 9.52 -9.97
C LEU A 104 6.15 8.43 -10.94
N GLU A 105 5.87 7.16 -10.65
CA GLU A 105 6.25 6.03 -11.51
C GLU A 105 5.46 5.98 -12.83
N ALA A 106 4.16 6.27 -12.80
CA ALA A 106 3.30 6.19 -13.99
C ALA A 106 3.37 7.44 -14.89
N TYR A 107 3.70 8.60 -14.33
CA TYR A 107 3.68 9.88 -15.04
C TYR A 107 4.95 10.72 -14.80
N PRO A 108 6.15 10.20 -15.07
CA PRO A 108 7.41 10.88 -14.72
C PRO A 108 7.56 12.25 -15.39
N HIS A 109 7.00 12.46 -16.58
CA HIS A 109 7.07 13.74 -17.31
C HIS A 109 6.02 14.77 -16.87
N ASP A 110 4.92 14.32 -16.27
CA ASP A 110 3.85 15.20 -15.77
C ASP A 110 3.95 15.44 -14.25
N CYS A 111 4.69 14.58 -13.55
CA CYS A 111 4.89 14.69 -12.12
C CYS A 111 5.94 15.76 -11.82
N SER A 112 5.56 16.82 -11.10
CA SER A 112 6.50 17.84 -10.63
C SER A 112 7.31 17.41 -9.40
N ILE A 113 7.33 16.11 -9.07
CA ILE A 113 8.01 15.56 -7.91
C ILE A 113 9.38 15.06 -8.38
N PRO A 114 10.49 15.51 -7.76
CA PRO A 114 11.81 15.01 -8.10
C PRO A 114 11.92 13.48 -8.03
N GLY A 115 12.54 12.87 -9.04
CA GLY A 115 12.74 11.42 -9.10
C GLY A 115 13.59 10.88 -7.94
N SER A 116 14.47 11.72 -7.35
CA SER A 116 15.25 11.44 -6.14
C SER A 116 14.38 10.99 -4.96
N LEU A 117 13.14 11.48 -4.87
CA LEU A 117 12.20 11.13 -3.80
C LEU A 117 11.62 9.73 -3.92
N LEU A 118 11.80 9.04 -5.05
CA LEU A 118 11.24 7.70 -5.25
C LEU A 118 11.78 6.69 -4.22
N ALA A 119 13.08 6.74 -3.91
CA ALA A 119 13.70 5.84 -2.94
C ALA A 119 13.21 6.11 -1.50
N PRO A 120 13.24 7.35 -0.97
CA PRO A 120 12.61 7.67 0.32
C PRO A 120 11.13 7.30 0.41
N LEU A 121 10.34 7.54 -0.64
CA LEU A 121 8.92 7.16 -0.70
C LEU A 121 8.75 5.62 -0.59
N LYS A 122 9.57 4.85 -1.29
CA LYS A 122 9.56 3.37 -1.21
C LYS A 122 9.93 2.89 0.20
N ALA A 123 10.99 3.46 0.78
CA ALA A 123 11.45 3.10 2.12
C ALA A 123 10.37 3.37 3.19
N ALA A 124 9.78 4.57 3.18
CA ALA A 124 8.70 4.94 4.10
C ALA A 124 7.45 4.05 3.89
N GLN A 125 7.04 3.79 2.64
CA GLN A 125 5.92 2.91 2.36
C GLN A 125 6.15 1.48 2.86
N SER A 126 7.37 0.96 2.72
CA SER A 126 7.75 -0.38 3.17
C SER A 126 7.73 -0.45 4.70
N ALA A 127 8.41 0.46 5.38
CA ALA A 127 8.50 0.46 6.83
C ALA A 127 7.12 0.61 7.50
N LEU A 128 6.26 1.49 6.96
CA LEU A 128 4.87 1.59 7.40
C LEU A 128 4.04 0.33 7.06
N GLY A 129 4.39 -0.39 5.99
CA GLY A 129 3.78 -1.66 5.65
C GLY A 129 4.09 -2.73 6.69
N ASP A 130 5.37 -2.90 7.01
CA ASP A 130 5.85 -3.89 7.98
C ASP A 130 5.26 -3.64 9.38
N TRP A 131 5.25 -2.37 9.81
CA TRP A 131 4.62 -1.96 11.06
C TRP A 131 3.11 -2.27 11.07
N HIS A 132 2.39 -1.91 10.02
CA HIS A 132 0.94 -2.13 9.96
C HIS A 132 0.58 -3.62 9.87
N ASP A 133 1.36 -4.44 9.17
CA ASP A 133 1.13 -5.89 9.13
C ASP A 133 1.26 -6.49 10.54
N LEU A 134 2.28 -6.12 11.30
CA LEU A 134 2.45 -6.54 12.70
C LEU A 134 1.31 -6.07 13.60
N GLU A 135 0.85 -4.83 13.44
CA GLU A 135 -0.33 -4.31 14.15
C GLU A 135 -1.56 -5.20 13.91
N GLN A 136 -1.84 -5.50 12.64
CA GLN A 136 -2.99 -6.35 12.27
C GLN A 136 -2.83 -7.78 12.79
N TRP A 137 -1.62 -8.33 12.82
CA TRP A 137 -1.37 -9.66 13.34
C TRP A 137 -1.53 -9.71 14.87
N LEU A 138 -1.08 -8.70 15.60
CA LEU A 138 -1.28 -8.60 17.04
C LEU A 138 -2.76 -8.49 17.42
N LEU A 139 -3.57 -7.75 16.64
CA LEU A 139 -5.03 -7.73 16.81
C LEU A 139 -5.66 -9.12 16.62
N ARG A 140 -5.13 -9.93 15.69
CA ARG A 140 -5.57 -11.33 15.52
C ARG A 140 -5.17 -12.20 16.70
N CYS A 141 -3.96 -12.04 17.24
CA CYS A 141 -3.52 -12.78 18.42
C CYS A 141 -4.43 -12.56 19.63
N GLN A 142 -5.16 -11.44 19.71
CA GLN A 142 -6.14 -11.19 20.77
C GLN A 142 -7.42 -12.04 20.62
N ARG A 143 -7.77 -12.42 19.38
CA ARG A 143 -9.03 -13.09 19.03
C ARG A 143 -8.86 -14.57 18.73
N GLU A 144 -7.64 -15.00 18.39
CA GLU A 144 -7.32 -16.34 17.89
C GLU A 144 -6.31 -17.00 18.85
N PRO A 145 -6.77 -17.89 19.75
CA PRO A 145 -5.93 -18.48 20.80
C PRO A 145 -4.73 -19.29 20.28
N ASP A 146 -4.85 -19.90 19.11
CA ASP A 146 -3.79 -20.67 18.45
C ASP A 146 -2.61 -19.79 18.00
N LEU A 147 -2.77 -18.46 17.98
CA LEU A 147 -1.70 -17.48 17.73
C LEU A 147 -1.02 -16.98 19.00
N ALA A 148 -1.41 -17.44 20.19
CA ALA A 148 -0.77 -17.05 21.45
C ALA A 148 0.76 -17.22 21.47
N PRO A 149 1.35 -18.30 20.90
CA PRO A 149 2.81 -18.53 20.96
C PRO A 149 3.66 -17.42 20.30
N VAL A 150 3.12 -16.72 19.29
CA VAL A 150 3.87 -15.69 18.54
C VAL A 150 3.66 -14.27 19.08
N ARG A 151 2.78 -14.10 20.08
CA ARG A 151 2.40 -12.77 20.58
C ARG A 151 3.58 -11.98 21.10
N GLU A 152 4.45 -12.62 21.88
CA GLU A 152 5.60 -11.95 22.50
C GLU A 152 6.61 -11.49 21.44
N VAL A 153 7.04 -12.40 20.57
CA VAL A 153 8.00 -12.09 19.50
C VAL A 153 7.46 -11.03 18.53
N TRP A 154 6.17 -11.07 18.19
CA TRP A 154 5.57 -10.06 17.32
C TRP A 154 5.38 -8.71 18.01
N THR A 155 5.15 -8.68 19.32
CA THR A 155 5.15 -7.41 20.09
C THR A 155 6.52 -6.75 20.04
N ALA A 156 7.59 -7.51 20.26
CA ALA A 156 8.96 -6.97 20.17
C ALA A 156 9.28 -6.46 18.75
N ARG A 157 8.89 -7.21 17.70
CA ARG A 157 9.08 -6.78 16.31
C ARG A 157 8.23 -5.57 15.94
N PHE A 158 7.04 -5.45 16.52
CA PHE A 158 6.14 -4.32 16.31
C PHE A 158 6.78 -3.01 16.78
N GLU A 159 7.39 -2.98 17.97
CA GLU A 159 8.10 -1.79 18.45
C GLU A 159 9.31 -1.45 17.56
N LEU A 160 10.09 -2.45 17.15
CA LEU A 160 11.20 -2.23 16.21
C LEU A 160 10.71 -1.71 14.84
N ALA A 161 9.61 -2.24 14.32
CA ALA A 161 9.02 -1.79 13.06
C ALA A 161 8.47 -0.36 13.19
N ARG A 162 7.88 -0.02 14.34
CA ARG A 162 7.41 1.33 14.65
C ARG A 162 8.57 2.33 14.63
N GLU A 163 9.69 2.03 15.28
CA GLU A 163 10.87 2.89 15.23
C GLU A 163 11.42 3.04 13.81
N ARG A 164 11.48 1.95 13.05
CA ARG A 164 11.94 1.96 11.65
C ARG A 164 11.03 2.83 10.78
N ALA A 165 9.72 2.74 10.95
CA ALA A 165 8.75 3.58 10.26
C ALA A 165 8.94 5.06 10.63
N GLY A 166 9.13 5.38 11.92
CA GLY A 166 9.42 6.74 12.36
C GLY A 166 10.70 7.31 11.73
N ARG A 167 11.79 6.53 11.71
CA ARG A 167 13.04 6.93 11.03
C ARG A 167 12.84 7.15 9.54
N ALA A 168 12.16 6.22 8.85
CA ALA A 168 11.90 6.33 7.42
C ALA A 168 11.03 7.54 7.06
N LEU A 169 10.04 7.87 7.91
CA LEU A 169 9.23 9.08 7.78
C LEU A 169 10.06 10.35 7.97
N SER A 170 10.95 10.37 8.96
CA SER A 170 11.88 11.50 9.17
C SER A 170 12.81 11.70 7.98
N THR A 171 13.41 10.63 7.45
CA THR A 171 14.23 10.69 6.22
C THR A 171 13.43 11.19 5.02
N LEU A 172 12.19 10.71 4.87
CA LEU A 172 11.30 11.21 3.82
C LEU A 172 11.05 12.72 4.00
N GLN A 173 10.71 13.17 5.20
CA GLN A 173 10.48 14.58 5.51
C GLN A 173 11.70 15.46 5.23
N GLN A 174 12.91 15.00 5.54
CA GLN A 174 14.16 15.70 5.22
C GLN A 174 14.34 15.82 3.70
N ALA A 175 14.20 14.72 2.96
CA ALA A 175 14.30 14.74 1.50
C ALA A 175 13.23 15.66 0.85
N LEU A 176 12.05 15.76 1.46
CA LEU A 176 10.99 16.68 1.05
C LEU A 176 11.34 18.16 1.33
N ALA A 177 12.16 18.46 2.33
CA ALA A 177 12.54 19.83 2.67
C ALA A 177 13.58 20.40 1.69
N GLU A 178 14.32 19.53 1.01
CA GLU A 178 15.30 19.88 -0.03
C GLU A 178 14.63 20.28 -1.37
N HIS A 179 13.28 20.24 -1.45
CA HIS A 179 12.49 20.41 -2.67
C HIS A 179 11.17 21.21 -2.49
#